data_AF-A0AAP2UVP1-F1
#
_entry.id   AF-A0AAP2UVP1-F1
#
_cell.length_a   1.000
_cell.length_b   1.000
_cell.length_c   1.000
_cell.angle_alpha   90.00
_cell.angle_beta   90.00
_cell.angle_gamma   90.00
#
_symmetry.space_group_name_H-M   'P 1'
#
loop_
_entity.id
_entity.type
_entity.pdbx_description
1 polymer ?
#
loop_
_entity_poly.entity_id
_entity_poly.type
_entity_poly.pdbx_seq_one_letter_code
_entity_poly.pdbx_strand_id
1 'polypeptide(L)'
;MTGATGVQVVLVGGHESDDARDLERFEPLAGGARTTVAGRALDNIARAALDHGDRVVVLPMTFGRDPAMVADAAKTLRWLNRTHPGRLALAAPFGQIDHLTAWLRTAANRASLVDPASALLIVAPHSNPFDEAELHRVAYLVATHGALDEVAVAIADDGAQISAAAARLRTLGATRVVAVPAGFAASLPAADAEFGGPLMSDASIVRVIGTRVRDALAALDDGDDGIEAGLLADHGHGYAHSHAFEGDAHAHPHPHDHADGTRHSHTHGGLHAHVHHHDSDALALSDAHHDHDH
;
A
#
# COMPACT_ATOMS: atom_id res chain seq x y z
N MET A 1 -23.16 -31.46 -27.36
CA MET A 1 -21.68 -31.46 -27.33
C MET A 1 -21.28 -30.69 -26.08
N THR A 2 -20.95 -31.39 -25.00
CA THR A 2 -20.36 -30.78 -23.80
C THR A 2 -18.90 -30.48 -24.12
N GLY A 3 -18.64 -29.30 -24.68
CA GLY A 3 -17.27 -28.78 -24.75
C GLY A 3 -16.75 -28.68 -23.32
N ALA A 4 -15.58 -29.24 -23.06
CA ALA A 4 -14.93 -29.04 -21.78
C ALA A 4 -14.75 -27.53 -21.57
N THR A 5 -15.35 -26.99 -20.52
CA THR A 5 -15.21 -25.58 -20.15
C THR A 5 -13.73 -25.30 -19.90
N GLY A 6 -13.10 -24.48 -20.75
CA GLY A 6 -11.71 -24.07 -20.55
C GLY A 6 -11.58 -23.16 -19.34
N VAL A 7 -10.34 -22.94 -18.89
CA VAL A 7 -10.02 -21.95 -17.85
C VAL A 7 -9.06 -20.93 -18.45
N GLN A 8 -9.49 -19.68 -18.54
CA GLN A 8 -8.62 -18.55 -18.87
C GLN A 8 -8.08 -17.94 -17.58
N VAL A 9 -6.77 -17.96 -17.41
CA VAL A 9 -6.08 -17.23 -16.34
C VAL A 9 -5.71 -15.84 -16.85
N VAL A 10 -6.02 -14.80 -16.06
CA VAL A 10 -5.67 -13.42 -16.35
C VAL A 10 -4.84 -12.87 -15.19
N LEU A 11 -3.58 -12.53 -15.45
CA LEU A 11 -2.67 -11.91 -14.50
C LEU A 11 -2.83 -10.39 -14.59
N VAL A 12 -3.25 -9.75 -13.51
CA VAL A 12 -3.47 -8.30 -13.49
C VAL A 12 -2.29 -7.63 -12.79
N GLY A 13 -1.56 -6.79 -13.52
CA GLY A 13 -0.43 -6.03 -13.01
C GLY A 13 -0.77 -4.56 -12.76
N GLY A 14 -0.01 -3.97 -11.84
CA GLY A 14 0.03 -2.54 -11.57
C GLY A 14 1.47 -2.07 -11.40
N HIS A 15 1.73 -1.09 -10.52
CA HIS A 15 3.04 -0.43 -10.40
C HIS A 15 4.17 -1.36 -9.95
N GLU A 16 3.86 -2.48 -9.28
CA GLU A 16 4.87 -3.49 -8.91
C GLU A 16 5.38 -4.32 -10.11
N SER A 17 4.83 -4.13 -11.30
CA SER A 17 5.08 -4.96 -12.48
C SER A 17 5.17 -4.18 -13.80
N ASP A 18 5.46 -2.88 -13.72
CA ASP A 18 5.45 -1.96 -14.87
C ASP A 18 4.15 -2.09 -15.67
N ASP A 19 3.01 -1.94 -14.99
CA ASP A 19 1.68 -2.07 -15.58
C ASP A 19 1.49 -3.38 -16.37
N ALA A 20 1.88 -4.49 -15.73
CA ALA A 20 1.85 -5.87 -16.22
C ALA A 20 2.93 -6.26 -17.24
N ARG A 21 3.80 -5.33 -17.68
CA ARG A 21 4.86 -5.65 -18.66
C ARG A 21 5.85 -6.67 -18.13
N ASP A 22 6.21 -6.59 -16.86
CA ASP A 22 7.07 -7.60 -16.22
C ASP A 22 6.42 -8.99 -16.22
N LEU A 23 5.09 -9.07 -16.27
CA LEU A 23 4.35 -10.31 -16.15
C LEU A 23 4.28 -11.08 -17.47
N GLU A 24 4.52 -10.43 -18.61
CA GLU A 24 4.40 -11.03 -19.96
C GLU A 24 5.23 -12.31 -20.09
N ARG A 25 6.39 -12.36 -19.43
CA ARG A 25 7.27 -13.54 -19.41
C ARG A 25 6.62 -14.79 -18.80
N PHE A 26 5.54 -14.63 -18.03
CA PHE A 26 4.83 -15.74 -17.40
C PHE A 26 3.67 -16.28 -18.23
N GLU A 27 3.18 -15.56 -19.25
CA GLU A 27 2.10 -16.04 -20.12
C GLU A 27 2.33 -17.47 -20.65
N PRO A 28 3.48 -17.79 -21.29
CA PRO A 28 3.73 -19.15 -21.77
C PRO A 28 3.99 -20.16 -20.65
N LEU A 29 4.43 -19.70 -19.48
CA LEU A 29 4.83 -20.57 -18.36
C LEU A 29 3.64 -20.93 -17.46
N ALA A 30 2.62 -20.07 -17.40
CA ALA A 30 1.41 -20.21 -16.59
C ALA A 30 0.24 -20.78 -17.40
N GLY A 31 0.52 -21.67 -18.36
CA GLY A 31 -0.50 -22.40 -19.12
C GLY A 31 -1.26 -21.55 -20.14
N GLY A 32 -0.62 -20.54 -20.73
CA GLY A 32 -1.28 -19.62 -21.67
C GLY A 32 -2.10 -18.54 -20.96
N ALA A 33 -1.68 -18.15 -19.75
CA ALA A 33 -2.25 -17.02 -19.05
C ALA A 33 -2.10 -15.75 -19.91
N ARG A 34 -2.98 -14.77 -19.68
CA ARG A 34 -2.90 -13.46 -20.31
C ARG A 34 -2.58 -12.40 -19.29
N THR A 35 -1.74 -11.43 -19.63
CA THR A 35 -1.41 -10.30 -18.76
C THR A 35 -2.16 -9.06 -19.17
N THR A 36 -2.53 -8.24 -18.19
CA THR A 36 -3.24 -6.99 -18.43
C THR A 36 -3.20 -6.07 -17.21
N VAL A 37 -3.67 -4.84 -17.39
CA VAL A 37 -4.00 -3.92 -16.29
C VAL A 37 -5.49 -4.01 -15.96
N ALA A 38 -5.88 -3.51 -14.79
CA ALA A 38 -7.28 -3.44 -14.38
C ALA A 38 -8.14 -2.56 -15.32
N GLY A 39 -9.46 -2.61 -15.14
CA GLY A 39 -10.40 -1.78 -15.90
C GLY A 39 -10.73 -2.36 -17.28
N ARG A 40 -10.71 -1.50 -18.31
CA ARG A 40 -11.25 -1.86 -19.64
C ARG A 40 -10.47 -2.98 -20.34
N ALA A 41 -9.16 -3.03 -20.16
CA ALA A 41 -8.33 -4.07 -20.75
C ALA A 41 -8.70 -5.44 -20.16
N LEU A 42 -8.83 -5.51 -18.84
CA LEU A 42 -9.35 -6.68 -18.13
C LEU A 42 -10.77 -7.07 -18.57
N ASP A 43 -11.71 -6.11 -18.67
CA ASP A 43 -13.10 -6.39 -19.11
C ASP A 43 -13.10 -7.08 -20.49
N ASN A 44 -12.35 -6.53 -21.46
CA ASN A 44 -12.31 -7.07 -22.81
C ASN A 44 -11.78 -8.52 -22.83
N ILE A 45 -10.72 -8.81 -22.07
CA ILE A 45 -10.11 -10.15 -22.01
C ILE A 45 -11.07 -11.15 -21.35
N ALA A 46 -11.61 -10.78 -20.19
CA ALA A 46 -12.52 -11.64 -19.45
C ALA A 46 -13.80 -11.91 -20.25
N ARG A 47 -14.41 -10.86 -20.83
CA ARG A 47 -15.61 -10.98 -21.67
C ARG A 47 -15.38 -11.89 -22.87
N ALA A 48 -14.27 -11.72 -23.58
CA ALA A 48 -13.93 -12.58 -24.71
C ALA A 48 -13.84 -14.05 -24.28
N ALA A 49 -13.17 -14.38 -23.17
CA ALA A 49 -13.08 -15.75 -22.68
C ALA A 49 -14.45 -16.31 -22.24
N LEU A 50 -15.28 -15.50 -21.57
CA LEU A 50 -16.63 -15.89 -21.17
C LEU A 50 -17.53 -16.17 -22.37
N ASP A 51 -17.44 -15.37 -23.44
CA ASP A 51 -18.19 -15.56 -24.68
C ASP A 51 -17.80 -16.85 -25.42
N HIS A 52 -16.55 -17.30 -25.27
CA HIS A 52 -16.09 -18.62 -25.75
C HIS A 52 -16.53 -19.78 -24.84
N GLY A 53 -17.14 -19.48 -23.70
CA GLY A 53 -17.61 -20.47 -22.76
C GLY A 53 -16.53 -20.95 -21.80
N ASP A 54 -15.48 -20.18 -21.51
CA ASP A 54 -14.46 -20.48 -20.51
C ASP A 54 -14.83 -19.95 -19.11
N ARG A 55 -14.27 -20.55 -18.05
CA ARG A 55 -14.20 -19.93 -16.73
C ARG A 55 -13.01 -18.97 -16.72
N VAL A 56 -13.13 -17.85 -16.02
CA VAL A 56 -12.05 -16.86 -15.93
C VAL A 56 -11.58 -16.76 -14.49
N VAL A 57 -10.28 -16.92 -14.29
CA VAL A 57 -9.62 -16.67 -13.01
C VAL A 57 -8.72 -15.46 -13.16
N VAL A 58 -9.01 -14.42 -12.41
CA VAL A 58 -8.21 -13.20 -12.37
C VAL A 58 -7.32 -13.24 -11.14
N LEU A 59 -6.02 -13.08 -11.35
CA LEU A 59 -5.02 -13.07 -10.28
C LEU A 59 -4.35 -11.70 -10.21
N PRO A 60 -4.60 -10.92 -9.15
CA PRO A 60 -3.83 -9.71 -8.87
C PRO A 60 -2.36 -10.04 -8.58
N MET A 61 -1.45 -9.53 -9.40
CA MET A 61 -0.02 -9.72 -9.31
C MET A 61 0.63 -8.56 -8.56
N THR A 62 0.48 -8.58 -7.24
CA THR A 62 1.00 -7.59 -6.29
C THR A 62 1.57 -8.32 -5.07
N PHE A 63 2.62 -7.78 -4.45
CA PHE A 63 3.05 -8.17 -3.11
C PHE A 63 2.33 -7.36 -2.02
N GLY A 64 1.15 -6.83 -2.30
CA GLY A 64 0.34 -6.05 -1.36
C GLY A 64 0.65 -4.56 -1.33
N ARG A 65 1.50 -4.04 -2.23
CA ARG A 65 1.74 -2.60 -2.36
C ARG A 65 0.76 -1.91 -3.30
N ASP A 66 -0.11 -2.64 -4.00
CA ASP A 66 -1.08 -2.07 -4.93
C ASP A 66 -2.52 -2.55 -4.60
N PRO A 67 -3.08 -2.15 -3.45
CA PRO A 67 -4.44 -2.53 -3.05
C PRO A 67 -5.50 -1.90 -3.97
N ALA A 68 -5.23 -0.73 -4.54
CA ALA A 68 -6.11 -0.05 -5.48
C ALA A 68 -6.31 -0.88 -6.77
N MET A 69 -5.25 -1.46 -7.32
CA MET A 69 -5.35 -2.36 -8.49
C MET A 69 -6.19 -3.60 -8.19
N VAL A 70 -6.10 -4.16 -6.98
CA VAL A 70 -6.95 -5.28 -6.54
C VAL A 70 -8.42 -4.87 -6.52
N ALA A 71 -8.73 -3.72 -5.93
CA ALA A 71 -10.09 -3.20 -5.86
C ALA A 71 -10.66 -2.88 -7.25
N ASP A 72 -9.84 -2.34 -8.16
CA ASP A 72 -10.25 -2.04 -9.52
C ASP A 72 -10.48 -3.29 -10.38
N ALA A 73 -9.67 -4.34 -10.19
CA ALA A 73 -9.94 -5.65 -10.76
C ALA A 73 -11.27 -6.21 -10.25
N ALA A 74 -11.53 -6.13 -8.94
CA ALA A 74 -12.79 -6.58 -8.34
C ALA A 74 -14.01 -5.80 -8.86
N LYS A 75 -13.91 -4.47 -8.98
CA LYS A 75 -14.96 -3.61 -9.56
C LYS A 75 -15.29 -4.06 -10.99
N THR A 76 -14.28 -4.33 -11.81
CA THR A 76 -14.45 -4.82 -13.18
C THR A 76 -15.20 -6.15 -13.20
N LEU A 77 -14.79 -7.10 -12.38
CA LEU A 77 -15.41 -8.43 -12.32
C LEU A 77 -16.82 -8.42 -11.76
N ARG A 78 -17.13 -7.54 -10.80
CA ARG A 78 -18.49 -7.39 -10.25
C ARG A 78 -19.51 -7.07 -11.33
N TRP A 79 -19.15 -6.30 -12.35
CA TRP A 79 -20.04 -6.00 -13.47
C TRP A 79 -20.26 -7.22 -14.36
N LEU A 80 -19.19 -7.96 -14.66
CA LEU A 80 -19.25 -9.18 -15.49
C LEU A 80 -19.99 -10.33 -14.80
N ASN A 81 -19.85 -10.48 -13.49
CA ASN A 81 -20.47 -11.57 -12.73
C ASN A 81 -22.00 -11.51 -12.75
N ARG A 82 -22.59 -10.32 -12.98
CA ARG A 82 -24.05 -10.16 -13.14
C ARG A 82 -24.60 -10.90 -14.36
N THR A 83 -23.81 -11.03 -15.42
CA THR A 83 -24.22 -11.71 -16.67
C THR A 83 -23.62 -13.11 -16.79
N HIS A 84 -22.60 -13.44 -16.00
CA HIS A 84 -21.93 -14.75 -16.02
C HIS A 84 -21.72 -15.32 -14.60
N PRO A 85 -22.79 -15.54 -13.82
CA PRO A 85 -22.67 -16.00 -12.44
C PRO A 85 -21.98 -17.37 -12.36
N GLY A 86 -21.06 -17.53 -11.41
CA GLY A 86 -20.34 -18.78 -11.17
C GLY A 86 -19.25 -19.11 -12.20
N ARG A 87 -18.86 -18.12 -13.03
CA ARG A 87 -17.88 -18.30 -14.11
C ARG A 87 -16.61 -17.48 -13.94
N LEU A 88 -16.60 -16.57 -12.98
CA LEU A 88 -15.53 -15.62 -12.71
C LEU A 88 -15.05 -15.83 -11.28
N ALA A 89 -13.74 -15.88 -11.08
CA ALA A 89 -13.13 -15.84 -9.75
C ALA A 89 -12.05 -14.76 -9.73
N LEU A 90 -12.05 -13.97 -8.66
CA LEU A 90 -10.92 -13.16 -8.26
C LEU A 90 -10.10 -13.96 -7.24
N ALA A 91 -8.92 -14.41 -7.63
CA ALA A 91 -8.01 -15.08 -6.72
C ALA A 91 -7.47 -14.11 -5.67
N ALA A 92 -7.08 -14.65 -4.50
CA ALA A 92 -6.30 -13.90 -3.54
C ALA A 92 -5.02 -13.34 -4.21
N PRO A 93 -4.57 -12.12 -3.87
CA PRO A 93 -3.39 -11.53 -4.46
C PRO A 93 -2.16 -12.44 -4.37
N PHE A 94 -1.25 -12.32 -5.34
CA PHE A 94 -0.04 -13.13 -5.43
C PHE A 94 0.69 -13.20 -4.07
N GLY A 95 1.01 -12.02 -3.54
CA GLY A 95 1.66 -11.84 -2.25
C GLY A 95 0.91 -10.87 -1.36
N GLN A 96 1.49 -10.64 -0.19
CA GLN A 96 1.07 -9.66 0.82
C GLN A 96 2.34 -8.95 1.29
N ILE A 97 2.20 -7.81 1.96
CA ILE A 97 3.35 -6.97 2.30
C ILE A 97 4.39 -7.69 3.18
N ASP A 98 3.93 -8.64 4.01
CA ASP A 98 4.80 -9.50 4.81
C ASP A 98 5.62 -10.46 3.95
N HIS A 99 5.06 -10.94 2.82
CA HIS A 99 5.80 -11.74 1.85
C HIS A 99 6.89 -10.90 1.19
N LEU A 100 6.60 -9.64 0.78
CA LEU A 100 7.63 -8.74 0.25
C LEU A 100 8.76 -8.56 1.25
N THR A 101 8.42 -8.26 2.52
CA THR A 101 9.37 -8.10 3.61
C THR A 101 10.25 -9.33 3.77
N ALA A 102 9.68 -10.54 3.74
CA ALA A 102 10.43 -11.79 3.85
C ALA A 102 11.39 -12.02 2.66
N TRP A 103 10.97 -11.71 1.44
CA TRP A 103 11.83 -11.82 0.25
C TRP A 103 12.97 -10.80 0.26
N LEU A 104 12.70 -9.57 0.69
CA LEU A 104 13.71 -8.54 0.84
C LEU A 104 14.73 -8.89 1.94
N ARG A 105 14.27 -9.45 3.07
CA ARG A 105 15.18 -10.01 4.10
C ARG A 105 16.05 -11.12 3.54
N THR A 106 15.49 -11.98 2.68
CA THR A 106 16.27 -13.02 2.00
C THR A 106 17.34 -12.40 1.08
N ALA A 107 17.00 -11.33 0.35
CA ALA A 107 17.98 -10.60 -0.47
C ALA A 107 19.08 -9.94 0.38
N ALA A 108 18.72 -9.28 1.50
CA ALA A 108 19.67 -8.72 2.46
C ALA A 108 20.62 -9.79 3.00
N ASN A 109 20.10 -10.96 3.39
CA ASN A 109 20.91 -12.08 3.86
C ASN A 109 21.90 -12.57 2.80
N ARG A 110 21.46 -12.68 1.54
CA ARG A 110 22.37 -13.07 0.44
C ARG A 110 23.50 -12.05 0.24
N ALA A 111 23.19 -10.76 0.29
CA ALA A 111 24.20 -9.70 0.17
C ALA A 111 25.20 -9.73 1.35
N SER A 112 24.68 -9.87 2.58
CA SER A 112 25.49 -9.96 3.81
C SER A 112 26.46 -11.15 3.82
N LEU A 113 26.05 -12.29 3.25
CA LEU A 113 26.93 -13.46 3.09
C LEU A 113 28.14 -13.21 2.20
N VAL A 114 28.04 -12.27 1.25
CA VAL A 114 29.16 -11.92 0.37
C VAL A 114 30.02 -10.82 0.99
N ASP A 115 29.39 -9.79 1.55
CA ASP A 115 30.06 -8.71 2.27
C ASP A 115 29.11 -8.10 3.31
N PRO A 116 29.38 -8.27 4.62
CA PRO A 116 28.57 -7.70 5.70
C PRO A 116 28.51 -6.17 5.71
N ALA A 117 29.45 -5.48 5.07
CA ALA A 117 29.45 -4.01 4.93
C ALA A 117 28.68 -3.52 3.69
N SER A 118 27.94 -4.41 3.02
CA SER A 118 27.04 -4.03 1.92
C SER A 118 25.82 -3.26 2.43
N ALA A 119 25.24 -2.43 1.57
CA ALA A 119 23.89 -1.90 1.75
C ALA A 119 22.93 -2.54 0.74
N LEU A 120 21.67 -2.73 1.14
CA LEU A 120 20.59 -3.13 0.23
C LEU A 120 19.84 -1.88 -0.25
N LEU A 121 19.74 -1.71 -1.56
CA LEU A 121 18.92 -0.68 -2.19
C LEU A 121 17.67 -1.31 -2.80
N ILE A 122 16.52 -0.98 -2.25
CA ILE A 122 15.21 -1.45 -2.71
C ILE A 122 14.69 -0.45 -3.74
N VAL A 123 14.48 -0.89 -4.98
CA VAL A 123 14.11 -0.02 -6.10
C VAL A 123 12.66 -0.24 -6.50
N ALA A 124 11.89 0.83 -6.62
CA ALA A 124 10.52 0.81 -7.14
C ALA A 124 10.31 1.99 -8.09
N PRO A 125 9.43 1.87 -9.11
CA PRO A 125 8.99 3.03 -9.88
C PRO A 125 8.14 3.95 -9.01
N HIS A 126 7.90 5.17 -9.51
CA HIS A 126 6.94 6.08 -8.88
C HIS A 126 5.53 5.49 -8.84
N SER A 127 4.85 5.68 -7.71
CA SER A 127 3.44 5.28 -7.54
C SER A 127 2.70 6.33 -6.70
N ASN A 128 1.72 5.93 -5.89
CA ASN A 128 1.06 6.86 -4.99
C ASN A 128 1.85 7.01 -3.68
N PRO A 129 1.74 8.16 -2.97
CA PRO A 129 2.55 8.43 -1.79
C PRO A 129 2.39 7.43 -0.63
N PHE A 130 1.23 6.77 -0.50
CA PHE A 130 1.01 5.78 0.55
C PHE A 130 1.78 4.49 0.26
N ASP A 131 1.74 4.02 -0.99
CA ASP A 131 2.47 2.81 -1.41
C ASP A 131 3.99 3.03 -1.34
N GLU A 132 4.44 4.25 -1.65
CA GLU A 132 5.84 4.66 -1.51
C GLU A 132 6.25 4.72 -0.03
N ALA A 133 5.43 5.34 0.84
CA ALA A 133 5.67 5.39 2.28
C ALA A 133 5.68 3.99 2.92
N GLU A 134 4.78 3.12 2.47
CA GLU A 134 4.73 1.72 2.92
C GLU A 134 6.00 0.97 2.54
N LEU A 135 6.61 1.26 1.39
CA LEU A 135 7.89 0.68 1.02
C LEU A 135 9.03 1.14 1.96
N HIS A 136 9.01 2.40 2.41
CA HIS A 136 9.94 2.88 3.44
C HIS A 136 9.72 2.16 4.78
N ARG A 137 8.46 1.91 5.18
CA ARG A 137 8.14 1.08 6.36
C ARG A 137 8.70 -0.33 6.22
N VAL A 138 8.53 -0.95 5.04
CA VAL A 138 9.10 -2.27 4.73
C VAL A 138 10.62 -2.26 4.83
N ALA A 139 11.30 -1.27 4.24
CA ALA A 139 12.75 -1.15 4.32
C ALA A 139 13.25 -1.06 5.78
N TYR A 140 12.56 -0.28 6.62
CA TYR A 140 12.84 -0.22 8.05
C TYR A 140 12.69 -1.59 8.73
N LEU A 141 11.63 -2.35 8.43
CA LEU A 141 11.44 -3.69 8.97
C LEU A 141 12.50 -4.68 8.49
N VAL A 142 12.94 -4.56 7.23
CA VAL A 142 14.03 -5.37 6.67
C VAL A 142 15.34 -5.05 7.37
N ALA A 143 15.69 -3.79 7.61
CA ALA A 143 16.88 -3.43 8.39
C ALA A 143 16.80 -3.96 9.83
N THR A 144 15.68 -3.71 10.50
CA THR A 144 15.48 -4.09 11.92
C THR A 144 15.55 -5.60 12.16
N HIS A 145 15.11 -6.41 11.20
CA HIS A 145 15.03 -7.88 11.34
C HIS A 145 15.92 -8.64 10.34
N GLY A 146 16.78 -7.94 9.61
CA GLY A 146 17.64 -8.48 8.55
C GLY A 146 19.10 -8.57 8.97
N ALA A 147 19.95 -8.98 8.03
CA ALA A 147 21.39 -9.16 8.24
C ALA A 147 22.25 -7.98 7.74
N LEU A 148 21.63 -6.88 7.33
CA LEU A 148 22.32 -5.65 6.92
C LEU A 148 21.72 -4.47 7.68
N ASP A 149 22.60 -3.64 8.22
CA ASP A 149 22.21 -2.43 8.96
C ASP A 149 21.67 -1.36 8.02
N GLU A 150 22.22 -1.26 6.80
CA GLU A 150 21.81 -0.27 5.82
C GLU A 150 20.90 -0.85 4.73
N VAL A 151 19.62 -0.46 4.82
CA VAL A 151 18.58 -0.78 3.84
C VAL A 151 17.86 0.50 3.48
N ALA A 152 17.94 0.91 2.22
CA ALA A 152 17.31 2.13 1.73
C ALA A 152 16.36 1.85 0.56
N VAL A 153 15.46 2.79 0.33
CA VAL A 153 14.54 2.79 -0.81
C VAL A 153 15.00 3.83 -1.83
N ALA A 154 14.94 3.47 -3.11
CA ALA A 154 14.95 4.39 -4.24
C ALA A 154 13.62 4.27 -4.97
N ILE A 155 12.83 5.34 -4.92
CA ILE A 155 11.77 5.55 -5.89
C ILE A 155 12.44 6.16 -7.13
N ALA A 156 12.49 5.39 -8.21
CA ALA A 156 13.30 5.69 -9.39
C ALA A 156 12.72 5.07 -10.65
N ASP A 157 12.63 5.88 -11.70
CA ASP A 157 12.21 5.47 -13.05
C ASP A 157 13.42 5.28 -13.98
N ASP A 158 14.61 5.73 -13.56
CA ASP A 158 15.85 5.61 -14.35
C ASP A 158 17.10 5.24 -13.54
N GLY A 159 18.15 4.89 -14.28
CA GLY A 159 19.44 4.47 -13.70
C GLY A 159 20.21 5.60 -13.01
N ALA A 160 19.97 6.87 -13.36
CA ALA A 160 20.65 8.01 -12.73
C ALA A 160 20.13 8.24 -11.31
N GLN A 161 18.81 8.11 -11.11
CA GLN A 161 18.18 8.15 -9.78
C GLN A 161 18.64 7.00 -8.90
N ILE A 162 18.73 5.78 -9.44
CA ILE A 162 19.29 4.61 -8.74
C ILE A 162 20.75 4.87 -8.34
N SER A 163 21.56 5.39 -9.28
CA SER A 163 22.98 5.70 -9.03
C SER A 163 23.16 6.78 -7.96
N ALA A 164 22.31 7.80 -7.95
CA ALA A 164 22.32 8.83 -6.92
C ALA A 164 21.99 8.25 -5.53
N ALA A 165 21.03 7.33 -5.44
CA ALA A 165 20.73 6.64 -4.19
C ALA A 165 21.88 5.74 -3.72
N ALA A 166 22.51 5.01 -4.63
CA ALA A 166 23.69 4.20 -4.33
C ALA A 166 24.88 5.06 -3.84
N ALA A 167 25.13 6.22 -4.45
CA ALA A 167 26.16 7.15 -4.01
C ALA A 167 25.95 7.67 -2.57
N ARG A 168 24.68 7.89 -2.17
CA ARG A 168 24.35 8.25 -0.77
C ARG A 168 24.71 7.11 0.19
N LEU A 169 24.36 5.87 -0.12
CA LEU A 169 24.71 4.70 0.71
C LEU A 169 26.22 4.53 0.87
N ARG A 170 27.00 4.75 -0.20
CA ARG A 170 28.47 4.71 -0.11
C ARG A 170 29.04 5.82 0.77
N THR A 171 28.42 7.00 0.75
CA THR A 171 28.79 8.11 1.64
C THR A 171 28.51 7.78 3.11
N LEU A 172 27.50 6.94 3.37
CA LEU A 172 27.20 6.39 4.71
C LEU A 172 28.13 5.23 5.12
N GLY A 173 29.04 4.82 4.24
CA GLY A 173 30.07 3.82 4.54
C GLY A 173 29.88 2.46 3.90
N ALA A 174 28.83 2.26 3.08
CA ALA A 174 28.63 1.00 2.38
C ALA A 174 29.77 0.74 1.37
N THR A 175 30.41 -0.43 1.48
CA THR A 175 31.48 -0.87 0.56
C THR A 175 30.90 -1.33 -0.78
N ARG A 176 29.70 -1.89 -0.73
CA ARG A 176 28.94 -2.41 -1.87
C ARG A 176 27.47 -2.00 -1.73
N VAL A 177 26.82 -1.75 -2.86
CA VAL A 177 25.38 -1.47 -2.90
C VAL A 177 24.74 -2.49 -3.81
N VAL A 178 23.89 -3.34 -3.24
CA VAL A 178 23.13 -4.36 -3.97
C VAL A 178 21.71 -3.85 -4.17
N ALA A 179 21.31 -3.66 -5.42
CA ALA A 179 19.98 -3.20 -5.80
C ALA A 179 19.05 -4.36 -6.15
N VAL A 180 17.83 -4.35 -5.61
CA VAL A 180 16.78 -5.32 -5.93
C VAL A 180 15.45 -4.61 -6.19
N PRO A 181 14.59 -5.15 -7.08
CA PRO A 181 13.29 -4.56 -7.33
C PRO A 181 12.34 -4.83 -6.18
N ALA A 182 11.42 -3.91 -5.91
CA ALA A 182 10.32 -4.08 -4.95
C ALA A 182 9.04 -4.57 -5.64
N GLY A 183 9.18 -5.59 -6.48
CA GLY A 183 8.13 -6.05 -7.39
C GLY A 183 8.59 -7.22 -8.25
N PHE A 184 8.03 -7.32 -9.47
CA PHE A 184 8.20 -8.45 -10.38
C PHE A 184 9.31 -8.27 -11.43
N ALA A 185 9.98 -7.13 -11.45
CA ALA A 185 11.01 -6.83 -12.44
C ALA A 185 12.13 -7.89 -12.47
N ALA A 186 12.48 -8.33 -13.68
CA ALA A 186 13.56 -9.29 -13.90
C ALA A 186 14.95 -8.63 -13.98
N SER A 187 14.96 -7.31 -14.17
CA SER A 187 16.15 -6.46 -14.26
C SER A 187 15.84 -5.07 -13.70
N LEU A 188 16.88 -4.28 -13.50
CA LEU A 188 16.79 -2.86 -13.18
C LEU A 188 17.47 -2.04 -14.29
N PRO A 189 17.14 -0.75 -14.45
CA PRO A 189 17.90 0.17 -15.29
C PRO A 189 19.39 0.12 -14.94
N ALA A 190 20.25 0.25 -15.96
CA ALA A 190 21.70 0.25 -15.77
C ALA A 190 22.10 1.41 -14.85
N ALA A 191 22.76 1.09 -13.73
CA ALA A 191 23.10 2.03 -12.68
C ALA A 191 24.43 1.65 -12.02
N ASP A 192 25.00 2.57 -11.26
CA ASP A 192 26.15 2.33 -10.39
C ASP A 192 25.71 1.63 -9.08
N ALA A 193 25.08 0.47 -9.23
CA ALA A 193 24.69 -0.45 -8.16
C ALA A 193 24.71 -1.88 -8.70
N GLU A 194 25.08 -2.85 -7.87
CA GLU A 194 25.10 -4.26 -8.28
C GLU A 194 23.67 -4.81 -8.29
N PHE A 195 23.24 -5.39 -9.41
CA PHE A 195 21.92 -6.03 -9.46
C PHE A 195 21.92 -7.35 -8.68
N GLY A 196 21.15 -7.40 -7.59
CA GLY A 196 21.00 -8.58 -6.73
C GLY A 196 20.08 -9.68 -7.26
N GLY A 197 19.58 -9.54 -8.49
CA GLY A 197 18.61 -10.43 -9.11
C GLY A 197 17.16 -10.11 -8.75
N PRO A 198 16.20 -10.76 -9.42
CA PRO A 198 14.78 -10.68 -9.04
C PRO A 198 14.56 -11.24 -7.64
N LEU A 199 13.51 -10.76 -6.94
CA LEU A 199 13.19 -11.22 -5.58
C LEU A 199 12.87 -12.72 -5.53
N MET A 200 12.22 -13.22 -6.57
CA MET A 200 11.81 -14.61 -6.72
C MET A 200 12.23 -15.15 -8.08
N SER A 201 12.50 -16.46 -8.13
CA SER A 201 12.68 -17.13 -9.41
C SER A 201 11.35 -17.25 -10.16
N ASP A 202 11.40 -17.25 -11.49
CA ASP A 202 10.21 -17.42 -12.33
C ASP A 202 9.48 -18.73 -12.01
N ALA A 203 10.22 -19.82 -11.74
CA ALA A 203 9.63 -21.10 -11.35
C ALA A 203 8.86 -21.03 -10.01
N SER A 204 9.34 -20.22 -9.06
CA SER A 204 8.63 -19.97 -7.80
C SER A 204 7.36 -19.16 -8.04
N ILE A 205 7.42 -18.14 -8.90
CA ILE A 205 6.26 -17.30 -9.26
C ILE A 205 5.19 -18.15 -9.94
N VAL A 206 5.55 -18.93 -10.96
CA VAL A 206 4.63 -19.83 -11.69
C VAL A 206 3.98 -20.84 -10.74
N ARG A 207 4.71 -21.37 -9.76
CA ARG A 207 4.14 -22.27 -8.75
C ARG A 207 3.09 -21.57 -7.89
N VAL A 208 3.35 -20.35 -7.44
CA VAL A 208 2.38 -19.56 -6.66
C VAL A 208 1.15 -19.25 -7.52
N ILE A 209 1.32 -18.84 -8.78
CA ILE A 209 0.22 -18.62 -9.74
C ILE A 209 -0.65 -19.89 -9.82
N GLY A 210 -0.04 -21.05 -10.06
CA GLY A 210 -0.78 -22.32 -10.17
C GLY A 210 -1.49 -22.73 -8.88
N THR A 211 -0.97 -22.38 -7.70
CA THR A 211 -1.67 -22.59 -6.43
C THR A 211 -2.85 -21.62 -6.29
N ARG A 212 -2.66 -20.31 -6.51
CA ARG A 212 -3.73 -19.31 -6.42
C ARG A 212 -4.88 -19.60 -7.38
N VAL A 213 -4.59 -20.04 -8.59
CA VAL A 213 -5.61 -20.41 -9.58
C VAL A 213 -6.42 -21.62 -9.14
N ARG A 214 -5.76 -22.67 -8.61
CA ARG A 214 -6.47 -23.85 -8.10
C ARG A 214 -7.35 -23.52 -6.90
N ASP A 215 -6.84 -22.72 -5.97
CA ASP A 215 -7.59 -22.31 -4.78
C ASP A 215 -8.82 -21.47 -5.18
N ALA A 216 -8.67 -20.55 -6.14
CA ALA A 216 -9.78 -19.73 -6.64
C ALA A 216 -10.85 -20.55 -7.38
N LEU A 217 -10.44 -21.56 -8.16
CA LEU A 217 -11.40 -22.46 -8.82
C LEU A 217 -12.17 -23.31 -7.81
N ALA A 218 -11.50 -23.82 -6.78
CA ALA A 218 -12.14 -24.58 -5.72
C ALA A 218 -13.14 -23.71 -4.93
N ALA A 219 -12.74 -22.50 -4.54
CA ALA A 219 -13.63 -21.55 -3.88
C ALA A 219 -14.85 -21.21 -4.76
N LEU A 220 -14.63 -21.02 -6.07
CA LEU A 220 -15.72 -20.74 -7.01
C LEU A 220 -16.69 -21.92 -7.14
N ASP A 221 -16.20 -23.16 -7.09
CA ASP A 221 -17.05 -24.36 -7.07
C ASP A 221 -17.91 -24.43 -5.79
N ASP A 222 -17.42 -23.87 -4.69
CA ASP A 222 -18.14 -23.70 -3.41
C ASP A 222 -19.03 -22.44 -3.37
N GLY A 223 -19.05 -21.64 -4.44
CA GLY A 223 -19.88 -20.43 -4.57
C GLY A 223 -19.24 -19.14 -4.08
N ASP A 224 -17.94 -19.15 -3.77
CA ASP A 224 -17.16 -17.96 -3.42
C ASP A 224 -16.31 -17.49 -4.62
N ASP A 225 -16.64 -16.32 -5.17
CA ASP A 225 -15.94 -15.73 -6.31
C ASP A 225 -14.80 -14.77 -5.91
N GLY A 226 -14.61 -14.49 -4.61
CA GLY A 226 -13.59 -13.58 -4.10
C GLY A 226 -13.79 -12.09 -4.44
N ILE A 227 -14.85 -11.71 -5.17
CA ILE A 227 -15.06 -10.34 -5.66
C ILE A 227 -15.32 -9.39 -4.48
N GLU A 228 -16.17 -9.77 -3.53
CA GLU A 228 -16.48 -8.91 -2.38
C GLU A 228 -15.24 -8.67 -1.50
N ALA A 229 -14.40 -9.69 -1.30
CA ALA A 229 -13.13 -9.52 -0.60
C ALA A 229 -12.19 -8.54 -1.34
N GLY A 230 -12.12 -8.64 -2.67
CA GLY A 230 -11.31 -7.73 -3.48
C GLY A 230 -11.77 -6.28 -3.46
N LEU A 231 -13.09 -6.02 -3.40
CA LEU A 231 -13.61 -4.65 -3.27
C LEU A 231 -13.16 -3.97 -1.97
N LEU A 232 -12.92 -4.76 -0.93
CA LEU A 232 -12.48 -4.25 0.38
C LEU A 232 -10.97 -4.00 0.46
N ALA A 233 -10.19 -4.37 -0.57
CA ALA A 233 -8.73 -4.32 -0.53
C ALA A 233 -8.17 -2.91 -0.29
N ASP A 234 -8.82 -1.88 -0.82
CA ASP A 234 -8.36 -0.48 -0.72
C ASP A 234 -8.89 0.26 0.53
N HIS A 235 -9.79 -0.35 1.30
CA HIS A 235 -10.42 0.31 2.44
C HIS A 235 -9.51 0.47 3.68
N GLY A 236 -8.32 -0.13 3.68
CA GLY A 236 -7.31 0.01 4.75
C GLY A 236 -6.14 0.93 4.41
N HIS A 237 -6.07 1.47 3.19
CA HIS A 237 -4.85 2.08 2.64
C HIS A 237 -5.09 3.52 2.14
N GLY A 238 -5.42 4.42 3.08
CA GLY A 238 -5.53 5.86 2.81
C GLY A 238 -6.00 6.64 4.04
N TYR A 239 -6.15 7.96 3.91
CA TYR A 239 -6.67 8.87 4.97
C TYR A 239 -8.07 8.49 5.52
N ALA A 240 -8.66 7.36 5.16
CA ALA A 240 -10.01 6.90 5.53
C ALA A 240 -10.22 6.66 7.05
N HIS A 241 -9.25 6.96 7.90
CA HIS A 241 -9.41 7.06 9.36
C HIS A 241 -9.07 8.42 9.96
N SER A 242 -8.78 9.46 9.16
CA SER A 242 -8.85 10.82 9.66
C SER A 242 -10.31 11.27 9.70
N HIS A 243 -11.05 10.81 10.72
CA HIS A 243 -12.05 11.67 11.35
C HIS A 243 -11.31 12.80 12.07
N ALA A 244 -10.65 13.65 11.30
CA ALA A 244 -10.14 14.91 11.74
C ALA A 244 -10.69 15.93 10.74
N PHE A 245 -11.69 16.68 11.19
CA PHE A 245 -12.32 17.82 10.52
C PHE A 245 -13.49 17.53 9.56
N GLU A 246 -14.49 16.76 9.99
CA GLU A 246 -15.88 17.18 9.79
C GLU A 246 -16.35 17.84 11.09
N GLY A 247 -15.97 19.12 11.24
CA GLY A 247 -16.52 19.99 12.24
C GLY A 247 -17.88 20.50 11.80
N ASP A 248 -18.92 19.68 12.00
CA ASP A 248 -20.28 20.16 12.17
C ASP A 248 -20.84 19.64 13.50
N ALA A 249 -20.57 20.46 14.53
CA ALA A 249 -21.43 20.83 15.64
C ALA A 249 -22.39 19.78 16.23
N HIS A 250 -21.91 18.99 17.19
CA HIS A 250 -22.67 18.62 18.41
C HIS A 250 -21.72 18.41 19.60
N ALA A 251 -21.26 19.51 20.20
CA ALA A 251 -20.56 19.45 21.49
C ALA A 251 -21.59 19.20 22.61
N HIS A 252 -21.53 18.03 23.26
CA HIS A 252 -22.31 17.76 24.45
C HIS A 252 -21.55 18.24 25.70
N PRO A 253 -22.19 19.01 26.60
CA PRO A 253 -21.56 19.39 27.87
C PRO A 253 -21.52 18.17 28.81
N HIS A 254 -20.34 17.88 29.36
CA HIS A 254 -20.17 16.92 30.45
C HIS A 254 -20.02 17.68 31.78
N PRO A 255 -20.93 17.48 32.75
CA PRO A 255 -20.75 18.01 34.10
C PRO A 255 -19.85 17.06 34.92
N HIS A 256 -18.93 17.64 35.67
CA HIS A 256 -18.21 16.93 36.74
C HIS A 256 -18.51 17.60 38.08
N ASP A 257 -18.81 16.77 39.08
CA ASP A 257 -19.08 17.17 40.46
C ASP A 257 -17.81 16.97 41.28
N HIS A 258 -17.37 18.01 41.99
CA HIS A 258 -16.31 17.89 42.98
C HIS A 258 -16.89 17.50 44.35
N ALA A 259 -16.07 16.88 45.19
CA ALA A 259 -16.49 16.38 46.50
C ALA A 259 -16.95 17.49 47.47
N ASP A 260 -16.75 18.76 47.13
CA ASP A 260 -17.21 19.95 47.87
C ASP A 260 -18.54 20.53 47.34
N GLY A 261 -19.17 19.88 46.36
CA GLY A 261 -20.47 20.27 45.81
C GLY A 261 -20.41 21.41 44.79
N THR A 262 -19.22 21.83 44.38
CA THR A 262 -19.06 22.89 43.37
C THR A 262 -19.17 22.29 41.96
N ARG A 263 -20.09 22.84 41.15
CA ARG A 263 -20.34 22.44 39.75
C ARG A 263 -19.88 23.51 38.79
N HIS A 264 -19.01 23.14 37.85
CA HIS A 264 -18.65 24.00 36.74
C HIS A 264 -18.76 23.26 35.41
N SER A 265 -19.18 23.99 34.38
CA SER A 265 -19.23 23.53 32.99
C SER A 265 -18.17 24.27 32.19
N HIS A 266 -17.31 23.54 31.50
CA HIS A 266 -16.37 24.13 30.55
C HIS A 266 -16.68 23.67 29.13
N THR A 267 -16.68 24.63 28.21
CA THR A 267 -16.78 24.41 26.76
C THR A 267 -15.38 24.55 26.18
N HIS A 268 -14.82 23.48 25.62
CA HIS A 268 -13.56 23.57 24.88
C HIS A 268 -13.83 24.05 23.45
N GLY A 269 -14.01 25.36 23.30
CA GLY A 269 -13.94 26.07 22.02
C GLY A 269 -12.57 26.71 21.86
N GLY A 270 -11.88 26.42 20.76
CA GLY A 270 -10.52 26.88 20.50
C GLY A 270 -10.37 28.40 20.37
N LEU A 271 -9.23 28.89 20.89
CA LEU A 271 -8.52 30.14 20.58
C LEU A 271 -9.30 31.46 20.68
N HIS A 272 -9.21 32.12 21.84
CA HIS A 272 -9.24 33.59 21.91
C HIS A 272 -8.27 34.14 22.96
N ALA A 273 -7.64 35.26 22.58
CA ALA A 273 -6.60 35.99 23.29
C ALA A 273 -6.96 36.29 24.76
N HIS A 274 -6.01 36.05 25.67
CA HIS A 274 -6.10 36.58 27.02
C HIS A 274 -5.70 38.07 27.02
N VAL A 275 -6.72 38.93 26.97
CA VAL A 275 -6.61 40.30 27.46
C VAL A 275 -6.63 40.21 28.99
N HIS A 276 -5.54 40.60 29.65
CA HIS A 276 -5.51 40.76 31.10
C HIS A 276 -6.26 42.05 31.45
N HIS A 277 -7.50 41.90 31.93
CA HIS A 277 -8.17 42.98 32.66
C HIS A 277 -7.84 42.81 34.15
N HIS A 278 -7.01 43.70 34.67
CA HIS A 278 -6.87 43.89 36.11
C HIS A 278 -8.04 44.77 36.57
N ASP A 279 -8.97 44.20 37.34
CA ASP A 279 -9.88 44.97 38.18
C ASP A 279 -9.19 45.25 39.52
N SER A 280 -8.64 46.46 39.63
CA SER A 280 -8.34 47.08 40.91
C SER A 280 -9.57 47.90 41.30
N ASP A 281 -10.44 47.29 42.10
CA ASP A 281 -11.58 47.94 42.72
C ASP A 281 -11.08 48.74 43.93
N ALA A 282 -10.90 50.05 43.75
CA ALA A 282 -10.66 50.98 44.82
C ALA A 282 -11.44 52.29 44.58
N LEU A 283 -12.48 52.43 45.39
CA LEU A 283 -12.97 53.69 45.98
C LEU A 283 -13.64 54.70 45.04
N ALA A 284 -14.99 54.63 45.03
CA ALA A 284 -15.82 55.78 44.70
C ALA A 284 -16.00 56.68 45.94
N LEU A 285 -15.45 57.88 45.81
CA LEU A 285 -15.56 59.09 46.60
C LEU A 285 -16.98 59.39 47.15
N SER A 286 -17.03 59.94 48.36
CA SER A 286 -18.05 60.90 48.76
C SER A 286 -17.39 62.20 49.22
N ASP A 287 -18.04 63.27 48.81
CA ASP A 287 -17.66 64.68 48.72
C ASP A 287 -17.78 65.43 50.06
N ALA A 288 -16.99 66.48 50.25
CA ALA A 288 -17.35 67.79 50.85
C ALA A 288 -16.28 68.50 51.72
N HIS A 289 -16.29 69.83 51.56
CA HIS A 289 -15.68 70.95 52.32
C HIS A 289 -14.28 71.45 51.84
N HIS A 290 -14.17 72.64 51.21
CA HIS A 290 -14.09 74.00 51.82
C HIS A 290 -13.06 74.03 52.97
N ASP A 291 -12.06 74.92 53.07
CA ASP A 291 -12.01 76.35 52.73
C ASP A 291 -10.54 76.86 52.78
N HIS A 292 -10.37 78.13 52.44
CA HIS A 292 -9.21 79.03 52.35
C HIS A 292 -8.11 79.03 53.44
N ASP A 293 -6.94 79.51 52.96
CA ASP A 293 -5.89 80.39 53.52
C ASP A 293 -5.68 80.59 55.05
N HIS A 294 -4.38 80.72 55.35
CA HIS A 294 -3.67 81.25 56.54
C HIS A 294 -3.37 80.31 57.72
#